data_AF-A0A165H8V0-F1
#
_entry.id   AF-A0A165H8V0-F1
#
_cell.length_a   1.000
_cell.length_b   1.000
_cell.length_c   1.000
_cell.angle_alpha   90.00
_cell.angle_beta   90.00
_cell.angle_gamma   90.00
#
_symmetry.space_group_name_H-M   'P 1'
#
loop_
_entity.id
_entity.type
_entity.pdbx_description
1 polymer ?
#
loop_
_entity_poly.entity_id
_entity_poly.type
_entity_poly.pdbx_seq_one_letter_code
_entity_poly.pdbx_strand_id
1 'polypeptide(L)'
;MHEGCKPHKTVSCSPKSMYRLAEKYGLAELKQLALNNIRAQLCVQNILVELFSDFTSRYLEVHQLEVDFFCKQCVRPDVMAALPRFLDNMSGGCLPQCSEVLLSIILSLTAKGQGVASKCGSARRLS
;
A
#
# COMPACT_ATOMS: atom_id res chain seq x y z
N MET A 1 -51.61 8.57 14.33
CA MET A 1 -51.13 7.89 13.11
C MET A 1 -49.63 8.14 13.04
N HIS A 2 -48.81 7.10 13.24
CA HIS A 2 -47.35 7.21 13.31
C HIS A 2 -46.77 7.42 11.91
N GLU A 3 -46.13 8.57 11.66
CA GLU A 3 -45.28 8.75 10.49
C GLU A 3 -43.96 7.98 10.71
N GLY A 4 -43.74 6.94 9.90
CA GLY A 4 -42.51 6.18 9.89
C GLY A 4 -41.36 6.96 9.26
N CYS A 5 -40.30 7.20 10.03
CA CYS A 5 -39.05 7.77 9.55
C CYS A 5 -38.44 6.83 8.48
N LYS A 6 -38.37 7.29 7.23
CA LYS A 6 -37.75 6.52 6.14
C LYS A 6 -36.26 6.33 6.44
N PRO A 7 -35.67 5.14 6.18
CA PRO A 7 -34.27 4.90 6.46
C PRO A 7 -33.40 5.85 5.63
N HIS A 8 -32.62 6.69 6.31
CA HIS A 8 -31.68 7.61 5.69
C HIS A 8 -30.56 6.79 5.04
N LYS A 9 -30.52 6.76 3.70
CA LYS A 9 -29.43 6.13 2.94
C LYS A 9 -28.14 6.88 3.31
N THR A 10 -27.28 6.25 4.10
CA THR A 10 -25.99 6.84 4.46
C THR A 10 -25.15 6.95 3.20
N VAL A 11 -24.79 8.18 2.82
CA VAL A 11 -23.83 8.40 1.74
C VAL A 11 -22.48 7.97 2.30
N SER A 12 -22.00 6.78 1.92
CA SER A 12 -20.68 6.33 2.32
C SER A 12 -19.63 7.20 1.65
N CYS A 13 -18.93 8.00 2.45
CA CYS A 13 -17.75 8.71 1.96
C CYS A 13 -16.62 7.70 1.70
N SER A 14 -15.82 7.92 0.67
CA SER A 14 -14.67 7.05 0.41
C SER A 14 -13.65 7.13 1.56
N PRO A 15 -12.92 6.04 1.88
CA PRO A 15 -11.88 6.05 2.90
C PRO A 15 -10.81 7.12 2.65
N LYS A 16 -10.43 7.32 1.38
CA LYS A 16 -9.48 8.36 0.96
C LYS A 16 -10.02 9.75 1.28
N SER A 17 -11.30 10.02 1.03
CA SER A 17 -11.93 11.30 1.38
C SER A 17 -11.91 11.54 2.89
N MET A 18 -12.19 10.51 3.70
CA MET A 18 -12.15 10.62 5.16
C MET A 18 -10.72 10.82 5.68
N TYR A 19 -9.73 10.15 5.09
CA TYR A 19 -8.31 10.35 5.43
C TYR A 19 -7.87 11.78 5.16
N ARG A 20 -8.20 12.33 3.98
CA ARG A 20 -7.91 13.73 3.62
C ARG A 20 -8.55 14.72 4.59
N LEU A 21 -9.80 14.47 4.96
CA LEU A 21 -10.52 15.28 5.93
C LEU A 21 -9.81 15.25 7.28
N ALA A 22 -9.52 14.05 7.77
CA ALA A 22 -8.88 13.86 9.06
C ALA A 22 -7.50 14.51 9.14
N GLU A 23 -6.69 14.38 8.09
CA GLU A 23 -5.38 15.03 8.00
C GLU A 23 -5.51 16.56 8.02
N LYS A 24 -6.46 17.11 7.25
CA LYS A 24 -6.66 18.57 7.16
C LYS A 24 -7.09 19.19 8.49
N TYR A 25 -7.84 18.46 9.31
CA TYR A 25 -8.39 18.96 10.58
C TYR A 25 -7.69 18.39 11.83
N GLY A 26 -6.61 17.61 11.66
CA GLY A 26 -5.88 17.02 12.79
C GLY A 26 -6.67 15.97 13.59
N LEU A 27 -7.62 15.28 12.96
CA LEU A 27 -8.48 14.29 13.61
C LEU A 27 -7.80 12.91 13.64
N ALA A 28 -6.89 12.70 14.59
CA ALA A 28 -6.02 11.52 14.64
C ALA A 28 -6.79 10.17 14.62
N GLU A 29 -7.86 10.04 15.40
CA GLU A 29 -8.65 8.80 15.46
C GLU A 29 -9.33 8.50 14.12
N LEU A 30 -9.92 9.51 13.48
CA LEU A 30 -10.56 9.38 12.18
C LEU A 30 -9.52 9.04 11.09
N LYS A 31 -8.34 9.65 11.16
CA LYS A 31 -7.23 9.39 10.25
C LYS A 31 -6.82 7.93 10.32
N GLN A 32 -6.65 7.39 11.53
CA GLN A 32 -6.31 5.99 11.74
C GLN A 32 -7.43 5.04 11.29
N LEU A 33 -8.70 5.36 11.56
CA LEU A 33 -9.83 4.57 11.09
C LEU A 33 -9.89 4.52 9.55
N ALA A 34 -9.66 5.66 8.90
CA ALA A 34 -9.62 5.76 7.45
C ALA A 34 -8.42 4.99 6.87
N LEU A 35 -7.23 5.10 7.49
CA LEU A 35 -6.04 4.37 7.08
C LEU A 35 -6.23 2.85 7.17
N ASN A 36 -6.83 2.38 8.26
CA ASN A 36 -7.16 0.96 8.46
C ASN A 36 -8.15 0.46 7.39
N ASN A 37 -9.10 1.30 7.01
CA ASN A 37 -10.05 0.96 5.95
C ASN A 37 -9.38 0.92 4.57
N ILE A 38 -8.49 1.87 4.26
CA ILE A 38 -7.65 1.84 3.05
C ILE A 38 -6.86 0.53 3.00
N ARG A 39 -6.18 0.18 4.10
CA ARG A 39 -5.41 -1.08 4.23
C ARG A 39 -6.27 -2.32 3.96
N ALA A 40 -7.48 -2.37 4.50
CA ALA A 40 -8.39 -3.51 4.35
C ALA A 40 -8.87 -3.69 2.89
N GLN A 41 -8.80 -2.64 2.07
CA GLN A 41 -9.19 -2.67 0.67
C GLN A 41 -8.02 -2.93 -0.28
N LEU A 42 -6.77 -3.00 0.21
CA LEU A 42 -5.61 -3.35 -0.60
C LEU A 42 -5.65 -4.82 -1.01
N CYS A 43 -5.39 -5.06 -2.30
CA CYS A 43 -5.29 -6.39 -2.88
C CYS A 43 -4.23 -6.42 -3.99
N VAL A 44 -3.87 -7.63 -4.40
CA VAL A 44 -2.87 -7.89 -5.44
C VAL A 44 -3.25 -7.22 -6.78
N GLN A 45 -4.55 -7.07 -7.04
CA GLN A 45 -5.05 -6.50 -8.30
C GLN A 45 -5.03 -4.96 -8.32
N ASN A 46 -5.15 -4.30 -7.16
CA ASN A 46 -5.22 -2.83 -7.10
C ASN A 46 -3.92 -2.18 -6.61
N ILE A 47 -3.00 -2.93 -5.98
CA ILE A 47 -1.83 -2.35 -5.31
C ILE A 47 -0.95 -1.49 -6.22
N LEU A 48 -0.77 -1.88 -7.49
CA LEU A 48 0.02 -1.08 -8.43
C LEU A 48 -0.69 0.25 -8.76
N VAL A 49 -2.01 0.22 -8.95
CA VAL A 49 -2.80 1.44 -9.19
C VAL A 49 -2.75 2.37 -7.97
N GLU A 50 -2.86 1.79 -6.77
CA GLU A 50 -2.83 2.54 -5.52
C GLU A 50 -1.46 3.18 -5.27
N LEU A 51 -0.37 2.40 -5.39
CA LEU A 51 1.02 2.87 -5.19
C LEU A 51 1.38 4.08 -6.06
N PHE A 52 0.90 4.08 -7.32
CA PHE A 52 1.17 5.15 -8.27
C PHE A 52 0.06 6.21 -8.31
N SER A 53 -0.87 6.20 -7.36
CA SER A 53 -1.97 7.16 -7.33
C SER A 53 -1.51 8.54 -6.83
N ASP A 54 -2.19 9.59 -7.30
CA ASP A 54 -2.04 10.96 -6.78
C ASP A 54 -2.35 11.09 -5.28
N PHE A 55 -3.09 10.13 -4.73
CA PHE A 55 -3.44 10.12 -3.31
C PHE A 55 -2.23 9.67 -2.49
N THR A 56 -1.65 8.53 -2.83
CA THR A 56 -0.49 7.94 -2.15
C THR A 56 0.71 8.88 -2.18
N SER A 57 0.89 9.55 -3.31
CA SER A 57 1.96 10.52 -3.55
C SER A 57 1.93 11.72 -2.57
N ARG A 58 0.74 12.09 -2.09
CA ARG A 58 0.54 13.20 -1.13
C ARG A 58 0.64 12.79 0.33
N TYR A 59 0.52 11.51 0.65
CA TYR A 59 0.37 11.02 2.02
C TYR A 59 1.39 9.93 2.31
N LEU A 60 2.52 10.34 2.90
CA LEU A 60 3.67 9.45 3.15
C LEU A 60 3.30 8.20 3.98
N GLU A 61 2.42 8.33 4.97
CA GLU A 61 1.97 7.20 5.79
C GLU A 61 1.18 6.16 4.96
N VAL A 62 0.38 6.62 3.98
CA VAL A 62 -0.31 5.75 3.03
C VAL A 62 0.70 5.07 2.11
N HIS A 63 1.66 5.82 1.58
CA HIS A 63 2.74 5.28 0.76
C HIS A 63 3.53 4.18 1.46
N GLN A 64 3.94 4.40 2.71
CA GLN A 64 4.63 3.39 3.51
C GLN A 64 3.78 2.14 3.68
N LEU A 65 2.49 2.30 3.97
CA LEU A 65 1.55 1.20 4.16
C LEU A 65 1.37 0.36 2.88
N GLU A 66 1.27 1.02 1.72
CA GLU A 66 1.12 0.36 0.41
C GLU A 66 2.42 -0.34 -0.03
N VAL A 67 3.58 0.30 0.14
CA VAL A 67 4.89 -0.34 -0.13
C VAL A 67 5.07 -1.56 0.75
N ASP A 68 4.70 -1.48 2.03
CA ASP A 68 4.75 -2.59 2.96
C ASP A 68 3.89 -3.76 2.50
N PHE A 69 2.66 -3.48 2.07
CA PHE A 69 1.75 -4.47 1.53
C PHE A 69 2.31 -5.12 0.26
N PHE A 70 2.80 -4.30 -0.68
CA PHE A 70 3.41 -4.75 -1.91
C PHE A 70 4.62 -5.67 -1.63
N CYS A 71 5.55 -5.24 -0.78
CA CYS A 71 6.73 -6.03 -0.46
C CYS A 71 6.43 -7.28 0.37
N LYS A 72 5.27 -7.39 1.04
CA LYS A 72 4.87 -8.59 1.81
C LYS A 72 4.09 -9.59 0.98
N GLN A 73 3.21 -9.12 0.10
CA GLN A 73 2.27 -9.99 -0.63
C GLN A 73 2.56 -10.09 -2.13
N CYS A 74 3.26 -9.13 -2.72
CA CYS A 74 3.30 -8.92 -4.16
C CYS A 74 4.69 -9.12 -4.79
N VAL A 75 5.69 -9.58 -4.04
CA VAL A 75 6.91 -10.19 -4.61
C VAL A 75 6.61 -11.61 -5.10
N ARG A 76 5.48 -11.73 -5.82
CA ARG A 76 5.01 -12.93 -6.48
C ARG A 76 5.14 -12.73 -7.99
N PRO A 77 5.31 -13.81 -8.77
CA PRO A 77 5.56 -13.69 -10.22
C PRO A 77 4.44 -12.98 -10.98
N ASP A 78 3.20 -13.10 -10.52
CA ASP A 78 2.00 -12.53 -11.12
C ASP A 78 1.98 -11.00 -11.09
N VAL A 79 2.34 -10.38 -9.96
CA VAL A 79 2.41 -8.91 -9.86
C VAL A 79 3.65 -8.37 -10.56
N MET A 80 4.77 -9.09 -10.44
CA MET A 80 6.01 -8.69 -11.11
C MET A 80 5.88 -8.75 -12.64
N ALA A 81 5.02 -9.61 -13.19
CA ALA A 81 4.71 -9.65 -14.62
C ALA A 81 3.88 -8.43 -15.10
N ALA A 82 3.09 -7.81 -14.22
CA ALA A 82 2.30 -6.61 -14.54
C ALA A 82 3.12 -5.31 -14.45
N LEU A 83 4.24 -5.33 -13.72
CA LEU A 83 5.07 -4.17 -13.43
C LEU A 83 5.69 -3.52 -14.68
N PRO A 84 6.25 -4.26 -15.66
CA PRO A 84 6.76 -3.67 -16.90
C PRO A 84 5.69 -2.92 -17.70
N ARG A 85 4.49 -3.47 -17.82
CA ARG A 85 3.37 -2.80 -18.52
C ARG A 85 2.95 -1.52 -17.82
N PHE A 86 2.96 -1.51 -16.48
CA PHE A 86 2.73 -0.30 -15.71
C PHE A 86 3.82 0.73 -16.00
N LEU A 87 5.10 0.33 -16.00
CA LEU A 87 6.24 1.21 -16.28
C LEU A 87 6.22 1.78 -17.70
N ASP A 88 5.88 0.96 -18.70
CA ASP A 88 5.77 1.40 -20.09
C ASP A 88 4.67 2.45 -20.25
N ASN A 89 3.51 2.25 -19.62
CA ASN A 89 2.43 3.23 -19.57
C ASN A 89 2.85 4.54 -18.87
N MET A 90 3.86 4.50 -18.01
CA MET A 90 4.41 5.68 -17.29
C MET A 90 5.46 6.44 -18.10
N SER A 91 6.15 5.79 -19.05
CA SER A 91 7.19 6.41 -19.91
C SER A 91 6.68 7.54 -20.81
N GLY A 92 5.36 7.69 -20.97
CA GLY A 92 4.70 8.75 -21.73
C GLY A 92 4.60 10.12 -21.03
N GLY A 93 5.17 10.29 -19.84
CA GLY A 93 5.25 11.58 -19.14
C GLY A 93 4.25 11.80 -18.01
N CYS A 94 3.56 10.76 -17.55
CA CYS A 94 2.57 10.89 -16.47
C CYS A 94 3.11 10.38 -15.14
N LEU A 95 3.39 11.35 -14.25
CA LEU A 95 3.56 11.31 -12.79
C LEU A 95 4.98 11.69 -12.33
N PRO A 96 5.17 12.92 -11.77
CA PRO A 96 6.46 13.38 -11.27
C PRO A 96 7.02 12.57 -10.08
N GLN A 97 6.21 11.66 -9.51
CA GLN A 97 6.51 10.95 -8.26
C GLN A 97 6.79 9.45 -8.47
N CYS A 98 6.71 8.94 -9.70
CA CYS A 98 6.97 7.52 -10.00
C CYS A 98 8.38 7.07 -9.64
N SER A 99 9.38 7.94 -9.80
CA SER A 99 10.78 7.65 -9.45
C SER A 99 10.95 7.38 -7.95
N GLU A 100 10.23 8.12 -7.09
CA GLU A 100 10.32 7.96 -5.64
C GLU A 100 9.66 6.66 -5.18
N VAL A 101 8.50 6.32 -5.73
CA VAL A 101 7.80 5.05 -5.45
C VAL A 101 8.66 3.86 -5.89
N LEU A 102 9.22 3.91 -7.11
CA LEU A 102 10.11 2.85 -7.61
C LEU A 102 11.38 2.71 -6.77
N LEU A 103 12.01 3.83 -6.41
CA LEU A 103 13.18 3.82 -5.54
C LEU A 103 12.84 3.21 -4.18
N SER A 104 11.70 3.58 -3.58
CA SER A 104 11.24 3.00 -2.32
C SER A 104 11.05 1.49 -2.43
N ILE A 105 10.43 0.99 -3.51
CA ILE A 105 10.25 -0.44 -3.74
C ILE A 105 11.62 -1.13 -3.86
N ILE A 106 12.55 -0.58 -4.66
CA ILE A 106 13.89 -1.15 -4.84
C ILE A 106 14.63 -1.22 -3.50
N LEU A 107 14.62 -0.14 -2.71
CA LEU A 107 15.26 -0.10 -1.39
C LEU A 107 14.62 -1.08 -0.40
N SER A 108 13.29 -1.20 -0.39
CA SER A 108 12.58 -2.16 0.45
C SER A 108 12.86 -3.62 0.06
N LEU A 109 13.14 -3.90 -1.21
CA LEU A 109 13.53 -5.23 -1.69
C LEU A 109 14.99 -5.57 -1.35
N THR A 110 15.92 -4.61 -1.47
CA THR A 110 17.33 -4.82 -1.13
C THR A 110 17.55 -4.96 0.38
N ALA A 111 16.80 -4.23 1.20
CA ALA A 111 16.83 -4.36 2.66
C ALA A 111 16.37 -5.76 3.14
N LYS A 112 15.46 -6.41 2.41
CA LYS A 112 14.98 -7.77 2.72
C LYS A 112 15.92 -8.89 2.24
N GLY A 113 16.96 -8.58 1.45
CA GLY A 113 17.94 -9.55 0.95
C GLY A 113 18.97 -10.03 2.00
N GLN A 114 19.01 -9.43 3.18
CA GLN A 114 19.90 -9.82 4.28
C GLN A 114 19.16 -10.71 5.28
N GLY A 115 18.89 -11.97 4.91
CA GLY A 115 18.13 -12.86 5.79
C GLY A 115 18.20 -14.37 5.50
N VAL A 116 19.00 -14.84 4.53
CA VAL A 116 19.17 -16.29 4.31
C VAL A 116 20.65 -16.63 4.03
N ALA A 117 21.48 -16.57 5.07
CA ALA A 117 22.68 -17.38 5.17
C ALA A 117 22.39 -18.49 6.19
N SER A 118 21.77 -19.57 5.72
CA SER A 118 21.64 -20.81 6.46
C SER A 118 22.45 -21.88 5.74
N LYS A 119 23.45 -22.44 6.42
CA LYS A 119 23.98 -23.80 6.31
C LYS A 119 24.88 -23.99 7.53
N CYS A 120 24.45 -24.72 8.55
CA CYS A 120 24.42 -26.18 8.63
C CYS A 120 25.83 -26.79 8.57
N GLY A 121 26.24 -27.43 9.67
CA GLY A 121 27.27 -28.45 9.69
C GLY A 121 28.52 -28.14 10.52
N SER A 122 28.53 -28.52 11.79
CA SER A 122 29.44 -29.60 12.20
C SER A 122 28.98 -30.16 13.55
N ALA A 123 28.40 -31.35 13.50
CA ALA A 123 28.48 -32.26 14.62
C ALA A 123 29.96 -32.49 14.96
N ARG A 124 30.30 -32.45 16.25
CA ARG A 124 31.41 -33.23 16.79
C ARG A 124 31.03 -33.64 18.22
N ARG A 125 30.57 -34.87 18.32
CA ARG A 125 30.63 -35.71 19.53
C ARG A 125 32.01 -36.37 19.56
N LEU A 126 32.39 -36.84 20.75
CA LEU A 126 33.54 -37.69 21.16
C LEU A 126 34.60 -36.84 21.90
N SER A 127 35.01 -37.15 23.12
CA SER A 127 34.72 -38.26 24.05
C SER A 127 35.04 -37.81 25.47
#